data_AF-A0A257JDU0-F1
#
_entry.id   AF-A0A257JDU0-F1
#
_cell.length_a   1.000
_cell.length_b   1.000
_cell.length_c   1.000
_cell.angle_alpha   90.00
_cell.angle_beta   90.00
_cell.angle_gamma   90.00
#
_symmetry.space_group_name_H-M   'P 1'
#
loop_
_entity.id
_entity.type
_entity.pdbx_description
1 polymer ?
#
loop_
_entity_poly.entity_id
_entity_poly.type
_entity_poly.pdbx_seq_one_letter_code
_entity_poly.pdbx_strand_id
1 'polypeptide(L)'
;MHKLKRDVYSVLNDAGFKHNQRKTVIRGPGTRRIILGMLVDGPAPTLQRAYKENIRLHLHYLSSPAFGPAHHALARKTGVSALYHHVRGLIGWAQQVEPTFGQQALEQFVSVNWPPIQPRRIESDWGD
;
A
#
# COMPACT_ATOMS: atom_id res chain seq x y z
N MET A 1 32.01 9.83 -10.27
CA MET A 1 30.56 9.95 -9.92
C MET A 1 29.87 11.14 -10.62
N HIS A 2 30.53 12.30 -10.76
CA HIS A 2 29.95 13.47 -11.46
C HIS A 2 29.67 13.27 -12.96
N LYS A 3 30.43 12.40 -13.64
CA LYS A 3 30.27 12.10 -15.07
C LYS A 3 28.88 11.50 -15.38
N LEU A 4 28.53 10.37 -14.75
CA LEU A 4 27.22 9.71 -14.94
C LEU A 4 26.04 10.67 -14.75
N LYS A 5 26.05 11.46 -13.67
CA LYS A 5 24.98 12.42 -13.38
C LYS A 5 24.85 13.45 -14.50
N ARG A 6 25.97 13.96 -15.01
CA ARG A 6 26.01 14.94 -16.10
C ARG A 6 25.50 14.34 -17.41
N ASP A 7 25.95 13.13 -17.75
CA ASP A 7 25.58 12.45 -18.99
C ASP A 7 24.07 12.18 -19.02
N VAL A 8 23.51 11.64 -17.92
CA VAL A 8 22.05 11.43 -17.78
C VAL A 8 21.28 12.76 -17.86
N TYR A 9 21.81 13.84 -17.28
CA TYR A 9 21.15 15.14 -17.32
C TYR A 9 21.17 15.77 -18.71
N SER A 10 22.23 15.58 -19.48
CA SER A 10 22.28 16.01 -20.88
C SER A 10 21.15 15.34 -21.67
N VAL A 11 21.07 14.01 -21.61
CA VAL A 11 20.04 13.24 -22.33
C VAL A 11 18.63 13.67 -21.93
N LEU A 12 18.37 13.87 -20.63
CA LEU A 12 17.06 14.35 -20.17
C LEU A 12 16.73 15.74 -20.71
N ASN A 13 17.69 16.67 -20.67
CA ASN A 13 17.49 18.03 -21.15
C ASN A 13 17.30 18.07 -22.68
N ASP A 14 18.07 17.28 -23.42
CA ASP A 14 17.97 17.17 -24.89
C ASP A 14 16.59 16.63 -25.32
N ALA A 15 15.98 15.79 -24.48
CA ALA A 15 14.59 15.32 -24.64
C ALA A 15 13.52 16.28 -24.09
N GLY A 16 13.89 17.49 -23.64
CA GLY A 16 12.97 18.50 -23.13
C GLY A 16 12.52 18.34 -21.67
N PHE A 17 13.14 17.42 -20.91
CA PHE A 17 12.81 17.20 -19.50
C PHE A 17 13.75 17.98 -18.57
N LYS A 18 13.18 18.58 -17.51
CA LYS A 18 13.96 19.19 -16.43
C LYS A 18 14.03 18.24 -15.23
N HIS A 19 15.24 17.85 -14.84
CA HIS A 19 15.45 17.00 -13.67
C HIS A 19 15.10 17.72 -12.36
N ASN A 20 14.44 17.02 -11.43
CA ASN A 20 14.19 17.53 -10.10
C ASN A 20 15.41 17.23 -9.20
N GLN A 21 16.24 18.23 -8.94
CA GLN A 21 17.47 18.09 -8.15
C GLN A 21 17.24 17.60 -6.71
N ARG A 22 16.08 17.92 -6.12
CA ARG A 22 15.72 17.45 -4.76
C ARG A 22 15.38 15.96 -4.75
N LYS A 23 14.84 15.43 -5.86
CA LYS A 23 14.45 14.01 -6.00
C LYS A 23 15.53 13.14 -6.65
N THR A 24 16.56 13.74 -7.24
CA THR A 24 17.59 13.02 -8.00
C THR A 24 18.92 12.98 -7.25
N VAL A 25 19.18 11.87 -6.55
CA VAL A 25 20.40 11.71 -5.76
C VAL A 25 21.02 10.32 -5.96
N ILE A 26 22.34 10.28 -6.13
CA ILE A 26 23.13 9.05 -6.07
C ILE A 26 23.39 8.74 -4.59
N ARG A 27 22.89 7.61 -4.11
CA ARG A 27 23.03 7.18 -2.72
C ARG A 27 24.15 6.13 -2.62
N GLY A 28 25.00 6.23 -1.60
CA GLY A 28 26.10 5.28 -1.38
C GLY A 28 25.63 3.86 -1.01
N PRO A 29 26.51 2.85 -1.03
CA PRO A 29 26.19 1.49 -0.59
C PRO A 29 25.58 1.45 0.82
N GLY A 30 24.68 0.51 1.09
CA GLY A 30 24.05 0.33 2.41
C GLY A 30 23.08 1.44 2.87
N THR A 31 22.95 2.53 2.11
CA THR A 31 21.97 3.58 2.43
C THR A 31 20.55 3.07 2.23
N ARG A 32 19.66 3.39 3.17
CA ARG A 32 18.22 3.11 3.04
C ARG A 32 17.65 3.78 1.80
N ARG A 33 16.94 3.03 0.97
CA ARG A 33 16.34 3.53 -0.28
C ARG A 33 14.89 3.09 -0.36
N ILE A 34 14.00 4.06 -0.62
CA ILE A 34 12.59 3.78 -0.88
C ILE A 34 12.30 4.00 -2.36
N ILE A 35 11.81 2.98 -3.04
CA ILE A 35 11.31 3.05 -4.42
C ILE A 35 9.89 2.52 -4.45
N LEU A 36 8.95 3.34 -4.94
CA LEU A 36 7.52 2.98 -5.03
C LEU A 36 6.95 2.42 -3.72
N GLY A 37 7.39 2.96 -2.58
CA GLY A 37 6.96 2.53 -1.25
C GLY A 37 7.69 1.30 -0.68
N MET A 38 8.57 0.65 -1.44
CA MET A 38 9.37 -0.50 -1.01
C MET A 38 10.78 -0.09 -0.60
N LEU A 39 11.34 -0.80 0.37
CA LEU A 39 12.76 -0.77 0.71
C LEU A 39 13.53 -1.63 -0.28
N VAL A 40 14.61 -1.08 -0.85
CA VAL A 40 15.42 -1.74 -1.89
C VAL A 40 16.91 -1.75 -1.55
N ASP A 41 17.25 -1.52 -0.29
CA ASP A 41 18.62 -1.54 0.23
C ASP A 41 19.10 -2.94 0.63
N GLY A 42 18.21 -3.94 0.66
CA GLY A 42 18.52 -5.35 0.91
C GLY A 42 18.60 -6.22 -0.35
N PRO A 43 18.75 -7.54 -0.20
CA PRO A 43 18.86 -8.50 -1.31
C PRO A 43 17.57 -8.64 -2.13
N ALA A 44 16.42 -8.29 -1.54
CA ALA A 44 15.12 -8.28 -2.21
C ALA A 44 14.30 -7.05 -1.75
N PRO A 45 13.37 -6.56 -2.58
CA PRO A 45 12.43 -5.50 -2.17
C PRO A 45 11.59 -5.94 -0.97
N THR A 46 11.42 -5.05 -0.01
CA THR A 46 10.62 -5.31 1.21
C THR A 46 9.66 -4.17 1.50
N LEU A 47 8.60 -4.45 2.25
CA LEU A 47 7.67 -3.45 2.73
C LEU A 47 8.32 -2.64 3.85
N GLN A 48 8.03 -1.34 3.87
CA GLN A 48 8.40 -0.50 5.01
C GLN A 48 7.71 -0.99 6.28
N ARG A 49 8.40 -0.90 7.42
CA ARG A 49 7.84 -1.25 8.75
C ARG A 49 6.49 -0.60 8.99
N ALA A 50 6.36 0.70 8.73
CA ALA A 50 5.11 1.44 8.92
C ALA A 50 3.93 0.88 8.10
N TYR A 51 4.20 0.33 6.91
CA TYR A 51 3.17 -0.29 6.08
C TYR A 51 2.66 -1.61 6.71
N LYS A 52 3.59 -2.43 7.21
CA LYS A 52 3.25 -3.67 7.93
C LYS A 52 2.51 -3.38 9.24
N GLU A 53 2.93 -2.36 9.99
CA GLU A 53 2.22 -1.91 11.20
C GLU A 53 0.81 -1.41 10.88
N ASN A 54 0.61 -0.72 9.76
CA ASN A 54 -0.73 -0.29 9.36
C ASN A 54 -1.65 -1.48 9.12
N ILE A 55 -1.18 -2.51 8.41
CA ILE A 55 -1.93 -3.75 8.20
C ILE A 55 -2.23 -4.44 9.54
N ARG A 56 -1.22 -4.60 10.40
CA ARG A 56 -1.39 -5.21 11.74
C ARG A 56 -2.42 -4.48 12.58
N LEU A 57 -2.40 -3.14 12.56
CA LEU A 57 -3.39 -2.31 13.24
C LEU A 57 -4.79 -2.61 12.72
N HIS A 58 -4.99 -2.61 11.40
CA HIS A 58 -6.30 -2.90 10.84
C HIS A 58 -6.79 -4.29 11.26
N LEU A 59 -5.94 -5.31 11.10
CA LEU A 59 -6.29 -6.68 11.46
C LEU A 59 -6.60 -6.85 12.94
N HIS A 60 -5.86 -6.15 13.83
CA HIS A 60 -6.10 -6.15 15.26
C HIS A 60 -7.53 -5.67 15.61
N TYR A 61 -7.94 -4.51 15.09
CA TYR A 61 -9.28 -3.99 15.37
C TYR A 61 -10.39 -4.77 14.66
N LEU A 62 -10.14 -5.22 13.44
CA LEU A 62 -11.10 -6.03 12.67
C LEU A 62 -11.39 -7.38 13.34
N SER A 63 -10.37 -8.02 13.92
CA SER A 63 -10.50 -9.32 14.59
C SER A 63 -10.92 -9.20 16.05
N SER A 64 -11.01 -7.99 16.60
CA SER A 64 -11.35 -7.79 18.01
C SER A 64 -12.85 -7.99 18.24
N PRO A 65 -13.26 -8.84 19.20
CA PRO A 65 -14.66 -9.00 19.57
C PRO A 65 -15.30 -7.72 20.11
N ALA A 66 -14.50 -6.81 20.69
CA ALA A 66 -14.99 -5.56 21.26
C ALA A 66 -15.23 -4.46 20.21
N PHE A 67 -14.48 -4.47 19.10
CA PHE A 67 -14.55 -3.44 18.06
C PHE A 67 -15.15 -4.00 16.77
N GLY A 68 -14.49 -4.97 16.15
CA GLY A 68 -14.91 -5.56 14.89
C GLY A 68 -14.97 -4.55 13.72
N PRO A 69 -15.50 -4.97 12.56
CA PRO A 69 -15.53 -4.13 11.36
C PRO A 69 -16.34 -2.84 11.48
N ALA A 70 -17.50 -2.88 12.15
CA ALA A 70 -18.41 -1.74 12.25
C ALA A 70 -17.81 -0.60 13.08
N HIS A 71 -17.33 -0.88 14.29
CA HIS A 71 -16.71 0.15 15.13
C HIS A 71 -15.40 0.65 14.54
N HIS A 72 -14.59 -0.23 13.94
CA HIS A 72 -13.34 0.22 13.29
C HIS A 72 -13.62 1.15 12.11
N ALA A 73 -14.61 0.84 11.28
CA ALA A 73 -15.02 1.72 10.18
C ALA A 73 -15.50 3.08 10.70
N LEU A 74 -16.32 3.10 11.76
CA LEU A 74 -16.78 4.33 12.40
C LEU A 74 -15.60 5.17 12.95
N ALA A 75 -14.66 4.54 13.67
CA ALA A 75 -13.47 5.21 14.19
C ALA A 75 -12.57 5.78 13.07
N ARG A 76 -12.58 5.12 11.90
CA ARG A 76 -11.90 5.58 10.68
C ARG A 76 -12.73 6.54 9.83
N LYS A 77 -13.92 6.93 10.28
CA LYS A 77 -14.86 7.83 9.58
C LYS A 77 -15.14 7.37 8.15
N THR A 78 -15.33 6.07 7.97
CA THR A 78 -15.58 5.44 6.67
C THR A 78 -16.66 4.35 6.78
N GLY A 79 -17.13 3.84 5.64
CA GLY A 79 -18.06 2.71 5.60
C GLY A 79 -17.34 1.36 5.72
N VAL A 80 -18.03 0.32 6.19
CA VAL A 80 -17.45 -1.02 6.33
C VAL A 80 -16.98 -1.59 4.99
N SER A 81 -17.74 -1.39 3.91
CA SER A 81 -17.34 -1.80 2.55
C SER A 81 -16.06 -1.09 2.09
N ALA A 82 -15.97 0.23 2.30
CA ALA A 82 -14.77 1.00 1.96
C ALA A 82 -13.54 0.54 2.76
N LEU A 83 -13.71 0.27 4.06
CA LEU A 83 -12.67 -0.29 4.91
C LEU A 83 -12.23 -1.67 4.43
N TYR A 84 -13.16 -2.55 4.08
CA TYR A 84 -12.88 -3.88 3.55
C TYR A 84 -11.97 -3.81 2.32
N HIS A 85 -12.38 -3.03 1.31
CA HIS A 85 -11.61 -2.92 0.07
C HIS A 85 -10.27 -2.22 0.29
N HIS A 86 -10.21 -1.21 1.16
CA HIS A 86 -8.96 -0.57 1.52
C HIS A 86 -7.95 -1.55 2.12
N VAL A 87 -8.36 -2.28 3.16
CA VAL A 87 -7.47 -3.23 3.85
C VAL A 87 -7.13 -4.41 2.92
N ARG A 88 -8.08 -4.89 2.12
CA ARG A 88 -7.81 -5.94 1.13
C ARG A 88 -6.79 -5.49 0.08
N GLY A 89 -6.87 -4.24 -0.39
CA GLY A 89 -5.88 -3.66 -1.30
C GLY A 89 -4.49 -3.55 -0.66
N LEU A 90 -4.42 -3.13 0.61
CA LEU A 90 -3.16 -3.08 1.35
C LEU A 90 -2.48 -4.45 1.41
N ILE A 91 -3.27 -5.49 1.71
CA ILE A 91 -2.82 -6.88 1.77
C ILE A 91 -2.42 -7.39 0.38
N GLY A 92 -3.18 -7.07 -0.67
CA GLY A 92 -2.84 -7.48 -2.04
C GLY A 92 -1.46 -6.95 -2.48
N TRP A 93 -1.15 -5.68 -2.19
CA TRP A 93 0.19 -5.16 -2.41
C TRP A 93 1.24 -5.87 -1.56
N ALA A 94 0.91 -6.21 -0.30
CA ALA A 94 1.82 -6.96 0.55
C ALA A 94 2.12 -8.37 0.01
N GLN A 95 1.12 -9.05 -0.56
CA GLN A 95 1.32 -10.36 -1.21
C GLN A 95 2.26 -10.27 -2.43
N GLN A 96 2.25 -9.15 -3.14
CA GLN A 96 3.14 -8.94 -4.28
C GLN A 96 4.59 -8.66 -3.86
N VAL A 97 4.80 -7.90 -2.79
CA VAL A 97 6.15 -7.47 -2.35
C VAL A 97 6.79 -8.46 -1.38
N GLU A 98 6.05 -8.91 -0.37
CA GLU A 98 6.49 -9.88 0.64
C GLU A 98 5.45 -11.01 0.76
N PRO A 99 5.47 -12.03 -0.13
CA PRO A 99 4.41 -13.03 -0.24
C PRO A 99 4.05 -13.73 1.07
N THR A 100 5.05 -14.13 1.85
CA THR A 100 4.84 -14.80 3.14
C THR A 100 4.07 -13.92 4.13
N PHE A 101 4.46 -12.64 4.26
CA PHE A 101 3.77 -11.71 5.15
C PHE A 101 2.36 -11.39 4.63
N GLY A 102 2.22 -11.16 3.31
CA GLY A 102 0.93 -10.89 2.70
C GLY A 102 -0.05 -12.05 2.85
N GLN A 103 0.42 -13.30 2.73
CA GLN A 103 -0.40 -14.49 2.91
C GLN A 103 -0.90 -14.64 4.35
N GLN A 104 -0.03 -14.46 5.34
CA GLN A 104 -0.42 -14.46 6.75
C GLN A 104 -1.46 -13.38 7.07
N ALA A 105 -1.27 -12.17 6.52
CA ALA A 105 -2.22 -11.08 6.67
C ALA A 105 -3.58 -11.39 6.01
N LEU A 106 -3.56 -12.05 4.85
CA LEU A 106 -4.77 -12.47 4.15
C LEU A 106 -5.57 -13.52 4.93
N GLU A 107 -4.89 -14.51 5.51
CA GLU A 107 -5.52 -15.55 6.34
C GLU A 107 -6.25 -14.93 7.53
N GLN A 108 -5.58 -14.01 8.24
CA GLN A 108 -6.22 -13.28 9.33
C GLN A 108 -7.41 -12.44 8.84
N PHE A 109 -7.26 -11.74 7.70
CA PHE A 109 -8.33 -10.92 7.12
C PHE A 109 -9.59 -11.73 6.75
N VAL A 110 -9.40 -12.94 6.22
CA VAL A 110 -10.50 -13.85 5.84
C VAL A 110 -11.21 -14.42 7.07
N SER A 111 -10.51 -14.61 8.19
CA SER A 111 -11.12 -15.07 9.46
C SER A 111 -12.00 -14.03 10.16
N VAL A 112 -11.96 -12.76 9.74
CA VAL A 112 -12.76 -11.69 10.34
C VAL A 112 -14.25 -11.93 10.01
N ASN A 113 -15.10 -11.78 11.03
CA ASN A 113 -16.56 -11.81 10.85
C ASN A 113 -17.05 -10.49 10.23
N TRP A 114 -17.08 -10.43 8.90
CA TRP A 114 -17.57 -9.27 8.16
C TRP A 114 -19.10 -9.24 8.11
N PRO A 115 -19.75 -8.07 8.31
CA PRO A 115 -21.16 -7.93 7.97
C PRO A 115 -21.33 -8.08 6.45
N PRO A 116 -22.56 -8.35 5.94
CA PRO A 116 -22.80 -8.46 4.51
C PRO A 116 -22.30 -7.23 3.75
N ILE A 117 -21.29 -7.42 2.91
CA ILE A 117 -20.73 -6.40 2.03
C ILE A 117 -21.51 -6.47 0.72
N GLN A 118 -22.78 -6.07 0.75
CA GLN A 118 -23.56 -6.03 -0.47
C GLN A 118 -23.12 -4.82 -1.31
N PRO A 119 -22.91 -4.98 -2.63
CA PRO A 119 -22.86 -3.83 -3.52
C PRO A 119 -24.21 -3.11 -3.41
N ARG A 120 -24.19 -1.78 -3.32
CA ARG A 120 -25.41 -0.99 -3.44
C ARG A 120 -25.98 -1.30 -4.82
N ARG A 121 -27.05 -2.11 -4.90
CA ARG A 121 -27.81 -2.29 -6.14
C ARG A 121 -28.32 -0.90 -6.50
N ILE A 122 -27.77 -0.31 -7.56
CA ILE A 122 -28.40 0.84 -8.20
C ILE A 122 -29.52 0.20 -9.02
N GLU A 123 -30.75 0.26 -8.52
CA GLU A 123 -31.90 0.02 -9.37
C GLU A 123 -31.85 1.09 -10.46
N SER A 124 -31.67 0.66 -11.70
CA SER A 124 -31.75 1.56 -12.83
C SER A 124 -33.22 1.87 -13.05
N ASP A 125 -33.66 3.06 -12.65
CA ASP A 125 -35.01 3.60 -12.95
C ASP A 125 -35.20 3.93 -14.45
N TRP A 126 -34.38 3.36 -15.33
CA TRP A 126 -34.61 3.38 -16.76
C TRP A 126 -35.69 2.33 -17.04
N GLY A 127 -36.94 2.76 -16.91
CA GLY A 127 -38.11 1.98 -17.31
C GLY A 127 -38.05 1.62 -18.80
N ASP A 128 -38.41 0.38 -19.09
CA ASP A 128 -38.78 -0.10 -20.43
C ASP A 128 -40.10 0.56 -20.90
#